data_AF-A0A7S0L2L2-F1
#
_entry.id   AF-A0A7S0L2L2-F1
#
_cell.length_a   1.000
_cell.length_b   1.000
_cell.length_c   1.000
_cell.angle_alpha   90.00
_cell.angle_beta   90.00
_cell.angle_gamma   90.00
#
_symmetry.space_group_name_H-M   'P 1'
#
loop_
_entity.id
_entity.type
_entity.pdbx_description
1 polymer ?
#
loop_
_entity_poly.entity_id
_entity_poly.type
_entity_poly.pdbx_seq_one_letter_code
_entity_poly.pdbx_strand_id
1 'polypeptide(L)'
;RRLPNLAFVLNVGDSFYPGGVHGPTDPQWTEKWSDIYQGMPPVPWYSVYGNHDLEAGDWRCSCLDDPQLCHQVKRHGARHGNLSWYMPSVSYHAKPLPGVELEVVALDLNAADASKICPWVADAGRCPSYQCGRVLAAREAQAAKLLQDRVAANR
;
A
#
# COMPACT_ATOMS: atom_id res chain seq x y z
N ARG A 1 15.52 14.24 26.12
CA ARG A 1 15.39 12.79 25.86
C ARG A 1 15.77 12.56 24.40
N ARG A 2 16.80 11.76 24.08
CA ARG A 2 16.99 11.27 22.70
C ARG A 2 15.83 10.33 22.40
N LEU A 3 15.09 10.58 21.32
CA LEU A 3 14.14 9.61 20.78
C LEU A 3 14.91 8.31 20.50
N PRO A 4 14.34 7.12 20.74
CA PRO A 4 14.96 5.87 20.27
C PRO A 4 15.25 6.00 18.77
N ASN A 5 16.35 5.39 18.32
CA ASN A 5 16.78 5.40 16.92
C ASN A 5 15.73 4.69 16.05
N LEU A 6 14.70 5.41 15.63
CA LEU A 6 13.74 4.95 14.63
C LEU A 6 14.43 5.06 13.26
N ALA A 7 14.54 3.93 12.55
CA ALA A 7 15.16 3.89 11.22
C ALA A 7 14.12 3.97 10.09
N PHE A 8 12.94 3.39 10.30
CA PHE A 8 11.84 3.31 9.33
C PHE A 8 10.53 2.94 10.03
N VAL A 9 9.42 3.10 9.32
CA VAL A 9 8.09 2.58 9.69
C VAL A 9 7.68 1.54 8.65
N LEU A 10 7.15 0.40 9.11
CA LEU A 10 6.45 -0.57 8.26
C LEU A 10 4.95 -0.42 8.49
N ASN A 11 4.23 -0.09 7.44
CA ASN A 11 2.79 -0.01 7.42
C ASN A 11 2.23 -1.18 6.61
N VAL A 12 1.49 -2.04 7.30
CA VAL A 12 1.06 -3.35 6.81
C VAL A 12 -0.29 -3.31 6.10
N GLY A 13 -0.78 -2.11 5.77
CA GLY A 13 -2.06 -1.90 5.08
C GLY A 13 -3.16 -1.42 6.00
N ASP A 14 -4.34 -1.29 5.42
CA ASP A 14 -5.53 -0.72 6.07
C ASP A 14 -5.27 0.69 6.60
N SER A 15 -4.59 1.47 5.76
CA SER A 15 -4.12 2.81 6.08
C SER A 15 -5.26 3.83 6.19
N PHE A 16 -6.28 3.69 5.33
CA PHE A 16 -7.35 4.67 5.19
C PHE A 16 -8.73 4.01 5.23
N TYR A 17 -9.26 3.84 6.45
CA TYR A 17 -10.65 3.42 6.67
C TYR A 17 -11.67 4.52 6.34
N PRO A 18 -12.91 4.19 5.96
CA PRO A 18 -13.42 2.82 5.80
C PRO A 18 -13.11 2.19 4.45
N GLY A 19 -12.76 2.95 3.41
CA GLY A 19 -12.73 2.44 2.03
C GLY A 19 -11.66 3.05 1.13
N GLY A 20 -10.51 3.41 1.68
CA GLY A 20 -9.37 3.98 0.95
C GLY A 20 -9.46 5.49 0.76
N VAL A 21 -8.63 5.99 -0.16
CA VAL A 21 -8.56 7.41 -0.52
C VAL A 21 -9.04 7.62 -1.95
N HIS A 22 -9.72 8.73 -2.21
CA HIS A 22 -10.24 9.10 -3.54
C HIS A 22 -9.21 9.76 -4.46
N GLY A 23 -7.98 9.96 -3.97
CA GLY A 23 -6.94 10.61 -4.74
C GLY A 23 -5.68 10.99 -3.96
N PRO A 24 -4.64 11.48 -4.67
CA PRO A 24 -3.41 12.01 -4.05
C PRO A 24 -3.64 13.25 -3.18
N THR A 25 -4.77 13.94 -3.35
CA THR A 25 -5.16 15.16 -2.63
C THR A 25 -6.30 14.93 -1.64
N ASP A 26 -6.67 13.67 -1.38
CA ASP A 26 -7.71 13.34 -0.40
C ASP A 26 -7.29 13.84 1.01
N PRO A 27 -8.14 14.59 1.73
CA PRO A 27 -7.85 15.08 3.08
C PRO A 27 -7.43 13.98 4.07
N GLN A 28 -7.83 12.73 3.84
CA GLN A 28 -7.43 11.60 4.68
C GLN A 28 -5.91 11.41 4.79
N TRP A 29 -5.13 11.81 3.77
CA TRP A 29 -3.66 11.82 3.87
C TRP A 29 -3.18 12.70 5.02
N THR A 30 -3.88 13.80 5.28
CA THR A 30 -3.56 14.71 6.36
C THR A 30 -4.19 14.24 7.66
N GLU A 31 -5.51 14.03 7.65
CA GLU A 31 -6.32 13.74 8.83
C GLU A 31 -5.95 12.41 9.52
N LYS A 32 -5.52 11.39 8.74
CA LYS A 32 -5.30 10.03 9.26
C LYS A 32 -3.84 9.60 9.27
N TRP A 33 -2.97 10.32 8.57
CA TRP A 33 -1.55 10.00 8.52
C TRP A 33 -0.71 11.15 9.04
N SER A 34 -0.64 12.28 8.33
CA SER A 34 0.38 13.25 8.66
C SER A 34 0.17 14.04 9.95
N ASP A 35 -1.08 14.36 10.30
CA ASP A 35 -1.38 15.10 11.54
C ASP A 35 -1.33 14.19 12.77
N ILE A 36 -1.63 12.90 12.60
CA ILE A 36 -1.56 11.89 13.66
C ILE A 36 -0.11 11.60 14.04
N TYR A 37 0.76 11.45 13.04
CA TYR A 37 2.16 11.07 13.24
C TYR A 37 3.12 12.27 13.15
N GLN A 38 2.60 13.49 13.28
CA GLN A 38 3.43 14.69 13.32
C GLN A 38 4.46 14.63 14.45
N GLY A 39 5.67 15.12 14.18
CA GLY A 39 6.77 15.14 15.16
C GLY A 39 7.58 13.84 15.25
N MET A 40 7.23 12.79 14.50
CA MET A 40 8.12 11.64 14.34
C MET A 40 9.41 12.02 13.57
N PRO A 41 10.53 11.29 13.81
CA PRO A 41 11.75 11.44 13.03
C PRO A 41 11.52 11.27 11.52
N PRO A 42 12.32 11.93 10.66
CA PRO A 42 12.14 11.87 9.21
C PRO A 42 12.63 10.54 8.63
N VAL A 43 11.81 9.51 8.77
CA VAL A 43 12.11 8.17 8.31
C VAL A 43 11.15 7.74 7.19
N PRO A 44 11.58 6.84 6.29
CA PRO A 44 10.70 6.29 5.27
C PRO A 44 9.58 5.46 5.91
N TRP A 45 8.38 5.63 5.35
CA TRP A 45 7.17 4.90 5.71
C TRP A 45 6.88 3.88 4.61
N TYR A 46 7.41 2.68 4.75
CA TYR A 46 7.22 1.58 3.80
C TYR A 46 5.81 1.03 3.96
N SER A 47 4.95 1.28 2.98
CA SER A 47 3.54 0.91 3.01
C SER A 47 3.22 -0.19 2.02
N VAL A 48 2.18 -0.97 2.31
CA VAL A 48 1.51 -1.89 1.39
C VAL A 48 0.00 -1.68 1.51
N TYR A 49 -0.77 -2.14 0.52
CA TYR A 49 -2.24 -2.07 0.55
C TYR A 49 -2.82 -3.12 1.51
N GLY A 50 -3.76 -2.71 2.36
CA GLY A 50 -4.72 -3.62 2.99
C GLY A 50 -6.05 -3.67 2.22
N ASN A 51 -7.00 -4.46 2.71
CA ASN A 51 -8.26 -4.67 1.99
C ASN A 51 -9.13 -3.41 2.01
N HIS A 52 -9.15 -2.67 3.13
CA HIS A 52 -9.95 -1.44 3.25
C HIS A 52 -9.44 -0.32 2.35
N ASP A 53 -8.14 -0.32 2.07
CA ASP A 53 -7.54 0.67 1.18
C ASP A 53 -7.96 0.51 -0.29
N LEU A 54 -8.43 -0.69 -0.67
CA LEU A 54 -8.76 -1.12 -2.03
C LEU A 54 -10.26 -1.14 -2.33
N GLU A 55 -11.10 -0.60 -1.44
CA GLU A 55 -12.55 -0.56 -1.65
C GLU A 55 -12.98 0.60 -2.58
N ALA A 56 -14.11 1.24 -2.30
CA ALA A 56 -14.74 2.22 -3.19
C ALA A 56 -13.86 3.45 -3.50
N GLY A 57 -13.01 3.88 -2.55
CA GLY A 57 -12.14 5.04 -2.69
C GLY A 57 -11.08 4.87 -3.77
N ASP A 58 -10.50 3.68 -3.86
CA ASP A 58 -9.44 3.33 -4.83
C ASP A 58 -9.87 2.23 -5.80
N TRP A 59 -11.16 2.20 -6.16
CA TRP A 59 -11.77 1.15 -6.98
C TRP A 59 -11.00 0.88 -8.30
N ARG A 60 -10.36 1.90 -8.89
CA ARG A 60 -9.55 1.73 -10.12
C ARG A 60 -8.38 0.82 -9.87
N CYS A 61 -7.74 0.94 -8.72
CA CYS A 61 -6.67 0.05 -8.31
C CYS A 61 -7.18 -1.39 -8.26
N SER A 62 -8.36 -1.65 -7.70
CA SER A 62 -8.88 -3.02 -7.58
C SER A 62 -9.49 -3.57 -8.86
N CYS A 63 -9.81 -2.71 -9.82
CA CYS A 63 -10.52 -3.09 -11.04
C CYS A 63 -9.65 -3.18 -12.29
N LEU A 64 -8.54 -2.44 -12.34
CA LEU A 64 -7.70 -2.30 -13.51
C LEU A 64 -6.30 -2.86 -13.24
N ASP A 65 -5.72 -3.47 -14.26
CA ASP A 65 -4.44 -4.19 -14.17
C ASP A 65 -3.21 -3.24 -14.13
N ASP A 66 -3.41 -1.93 -14.04
CA ASP A 66 -2.33 -0.93 -13.99
C ASP A 66 -2.12 -0.37 -12.57
N PRO A 67 -1.05 -0.77 -11.86
CA PRO A 67 -0.71 -0.25 -10.53
C PRO A 67 -0.47 1.26 -10.48
N GLN A 68 -0.13 1.90 -11.61
CA GLN A 68 0.08 3.35 -11.65
C GLN A 68 -1.22 4.13 -11.48
N LEU A 69 -2.38 3.46 -11.56
CA LEU A 69 -3.67 4.07 -11.28
C LEU A 69 -4.00 4.14 -9.79
N CYS A 70 -3.34 3.32 -8.96
CA CYS A 70 -3.57 3.18 -7.52
C CYS A 70 -3.16 4.45 -6.76
N HIS A 71 -4.04 4.95 -5.89
CA HIS A 71 -3.86 6.26 -5.27
C HIS A 71 -2.70 6.33 -4.26
N GLN A 72 -2.44 5.26 -3.50
CA GLN A 72 -1.30 5.22 -2.59
C GLN A 72 0.03 5.02 -3.32
N VAL A 73 0.02 4.29 -4.45
CA VAL A 73 1.20 4.16 -5.33
C VAL A 73 1.56 5.51 -5.96
N LYS A 74 0.56 6.27 -6.44
CA LYS A 74 0.74 7.65 -6.93
C LYS A 74 1.34 8.60 -5.87
N ARG A 75 1.23 8.25 -4.59
CA ARG A 75 1.80 9.01 -3.47
C ARG A 75 3.17 8.51 -3.04
N HIS A 76 3.77 7.55 -3.73
CA HIS A 76 5.17 7.21 -3.54
C HIS A 76 6.06 8.45 -3.62
N GLY A 77 6.94 8.62 -2.63
CA GLY A 77 7.83 9.77 -2.52
C GLY A 77 7.18 11.05 -2.00
N ALA A 78 5.87 11.06 -1.77
CA ALA A 78 5.19 12.19 -1.16
C ALA A 78 5.72 12.43 0.26
N ARG A 79 5.89 13.71 0.60
CA ARG A 79 6.34 14.15 1.92
C ARG A 79 5.28 15.03 2.58
N HIS A 80 5.09 14.83 3.88
CA HIS A 80 4.32 15.76 4.71
C HIS A 80 5.07 16.00 6.02
N GLY A 81 5.56 17.23 6.19
CA GLY A 81 6.53 17.53 7.25
C GLY A 81 7.76 16.61 7.14
N ASN A 82 8.01 15.83 8.17
CA ASN A 82 9.12 14.89 8.24
C ASN A 82 8.80 13.50 7.66
N LEU A 83 7.53 13.18 7.43
CA LEU A 83 7.11 11.84 7.01
C LEU A 83 7.26 11.68 5.49
N SER A 84 7.74 10.52 5.05
CA SER A 84 7.88 10.19 3.62
C SER A 84 7.13 8.90 3.31
N TRP A 85 6.16 8.95 2.42
CA TRP A 85 5.41 7.78 1.98
C TRP A 85 6.21 6.97 0.96
N TYR A 86 6.49 5.70 1.23
CA TYR A 86 7.23 4.82 0.34
C TYR A 86 6.36 3.64 -0.09
N MET A 87 5.84 3.72 -1.32
CA MET A 87 5.04 2.64 -1.92
C MET A 87 5.14 2.64 -3.45
N PRO A 88 6.27 2.24 -4.04
CA PRO A 88 6.52 2.41 -5.48
C PRO A 88 5.63 1.53 -6.39
N SER A 89 5.01 0.51 -5.83
CA SER A 89 4.09 -0.42 -6.50
C SER A 89 3.20 -1.10 -5.45
N VAL A 90 2.20 -1.85 -5.91
CA VAL A 90 1.30 -2.66 -5.04
C VAL A 90 2.04 -3.82 -4.38
N SER A 91 3.09 -4.34 -5.02
CA SER A 91 4.06 -5.27 -4.44
C SER A 91 5.46 -4.83 -4.84
N TYR A 92 6.39 -4.84 -3.91
CA TYR A 92 7.77 -4.39 -4.13
C TYR A 92 8.71 -4.98 -3.09
N HIS A 93 10.01 -4.78 -3.27
CA HIS A 93 11.00 -5.02 -2.23
C HIS A 93 11.94 -3.82 -2.10
N ALA A 94 12.54 -3.64 -0.92
CA ALA A 94 13.51 -2.59 -0.64
C ALA A 94 14.69 -3.19 0.14
N LYS A 95 15.91 -3.02 -0.39
CA LYS A 95 17.16 -3.53 0.19
C LYS A 95 18.36 -2.65 -0.21
N PRO A 96 19.32 -2.36 0.69
CA PRO A 96 19.13 -2.38 2.15
C PRO A 96 18.21 -1.23 2.57
N LEU A 97 17.53 -1.38 3.70
CA LEU A 97 16.90 -0.21 4.31
C LEU A 97 17.97 0.75 4.85
N PRO A 98 17.71 2.08 4.87
CA PRO A 98 18.68 3.04 5.36
C PRO A 98 19.16 2.70 6.79
N GLY A 99 20.47 2.47 6.94
CA GLY A 99 21.10 2.23 8.24
C GLY A 99 20.99 0.81 8.80
N VAL A 100 20.36 -0.14 8.10
CA VAL A 100 20.30 -1.55 8.51
C VAL A 100 20.48 -2.51 7.34
N GLU A 101 21.16 -3.64 7.56
CA GLU A 101 21.27 -4.71 6.58
C GLU A 101 20.00 -5.58 6.60
N LEU A 102 18.89 -4.98 6.20
CA LEU A 102 17.57 -5.62 6.14
C LEU A 102 16.96 -5.44 4.75
N GLU A 103 16.32 -6.50 4.26
CA GLU A 103 15.40 -6.44 3.12
C GLU A 103 13.96 -6.53 3.61
N VAL A 104 13.09 -5.71 3.02
CA VAL A 104 11.64 -5.84 3.18
C VAL A 104 11.02 -6.19 1.84
N VAL A 105 10.09 -7.13 1.84
CA VAL A 105 9.27 -7.50 0.68
C VAL A 105 7.81 -7.23 1.04
N ALA A 106 7.22 -6.24 0.37
CA ALA A 106 5.81 -5.86 0.50
C ALA A 106 4.99 -6.59 -0.56
N LEU A 107 3.89 -7.23 -0.14
CA LEU A 107 3.12 -8.15 -0.97
C LEU A 107 1.64 -7.75 -0.97
N ASP A 108 1.05 -7.66 -2.16
CA ASP A 108 -0.39 -7.49 -2.34
C ASP A 108 -1.06 -8.87 -2.28
N LEU A 109 -1.66 -9.17 -1.13
CA LEU A 109 -2.34 -10.44 -0.85
C LEU A 109 -3.86 -10.24 -0.69
N ASN A 110 -4.40 -9.14 -1.24
CA ASN A 110 -5.80 -8.76 -1.05
C ASN A 110 -6.79 -9.66 -1.80
N ALA A 111 -6.30 -10.59 -2.64
CA ALA A 111 -7.12 -11.65 -3.21
C ALA A 111 -7.82 -12.50 -2.14
N ALA A 112 -7.18 -12.70 -0.98
CA ALA A 112 -7.74 -13.42 0.15
C ALA A 112 -9.04 -12.81 0.69
N ASP A 113 -9.21 -11.49 0.53
CA ASP A 113 -10.40 -10.75 0.96
C ASP A 113 -11.22 -10.19 -0.23
N ALA A 114 -11.04 -10.73 -1.44
CA ALA A 114 -11.76 -10.28 -2.63
C ALA A 114 -13.28 -10.33 -2.47
N SER A 115 -13.81 -11.31 -1.72
CA SER A 115 -15.25 -11.42 -1.43
C SER A 115 -15.80 -10.27 -0.57
N LYS A 116 -14.93 -9.51 0.10
CA LYS A 116 -15.29 -8.31 0.87
C LYS A 116 -15.03 -7.04 0.07
N ILE A 117 -13.89 -6.94 -0.61
CA ILE A 117 -13.50 -5.76 -1.39
C ILE A 117 -14.39 -5.57 -2.61
N CYS A 118 -14.60 -6.63 -3.39
CA CYS A 118 -15.21 -6.52 -4.71
C CYS A 118 -16.72 -6.20 -4.72
N PRO A 119 -17.52 -6.53 -3.68
CA PRO A 119 -18.85 -5.95 -3.51
C PRO A 119 -18.84 -4.43 -3.34
N TRP A 120 -18.00 -3.87 -2.47
CA TRP A 120 -17.90 -2.41 -2.28
C TRP A 120 -17.47 -1.67 -3.54
N VAL A 121 -16.53 -2.27 -4.28
CA VAL A 121 -16.06 -1.76 -5.57
C VAL A 121 -17.16 -1.81 -6.63
N ALA A 122 -18.02 -2.84 -6.61
CA ALA A 122 -19.15 -2.98 -7.53
C ALA A 122 -20.31 -2.06 -7.19
N ASP A 123 -20.65 -1.92 -5.91
CA ASP A 123 -21.71 -1.03 -5.40
C ASP A 123 -21.38 0.44 -5.68
N ALA A 124 -20.10 0.81 -5.71
CA ALA A 124 -19.66 2.12 -6.17
C ALA A 124 -19.96 2.39 -7.66
N GLY A 125 -20.48 1.40 -8.40
CA GLY A 125 -20.94 1.47 -9.79
C GLY A 125 -19.81 1.45 -10.83
N ARG A 126 -18.60 1.08 -10.43
CA ARG A 126 -17.38 1.40 -11.19
C ARG A 126 -16.60 0.18 -11.67
N CYS A 127 -16.93 -1.02 -11.21
CA CYS A 127 -16.33 -2.27 -11.67
C CYS A 127 -17.15 -3.51 -11.29
N PRO A 128 -17.44 -4.44 -12.21
CA PRO A 128 -18.06 -5.71 -11.82
C PRO A 128 -17.18 -6.53 -10.85
N SER A 129 -17.79 -7.20 -9.86
CA SER A 129 -17.04 -7.93 -8.83
C SER A 129 -16.13 -9.03 -9.42
N TYR A 130 -16.53 -9.68 -10.52
CA TYR A 130 -15.70 -10.70 -11.17
C TYR A 130 -14.41 -10.09 -11.75
N GLN A 131 -14.47 -8.86 -12.27
CA GLN A 131 -13.31 -8.17 -12.83
C GLN A 131 -12.35 -7.78 -11.70
N CYS A 132 -12.88 -7.23 -10.60
CA CYS A 132 -12.11 -6.96 -9.39
C CYS A 132 -11.41 -8.22 -8.87
N GLY A 133 -12.14 -9.33 -8.72
CA GLY A 133 -11.56 -10.60 -8.25
C GLY A 133 -10.44 -11.12 -9.16
N ARG A 134 -10.59 -10.97 -10.49
CA ARG A 134 -9.55 -11.33 -11.47
C ARG A 134 -8.27 -10.52 -11.29
N VAL A 135 -8.39 -9.20 -11.12
CA VAL A 135 -7.22 -8.32 -10.90
C VAL A 135 -6.50 -8.68 -9.60
N LEU A 136 -7.24 -8.83 -8.50
CA LEU A 136 -6.65 -9.18 -7.20
C LEU A 136 -5.95 -10.54 -7.24
N ALA A 137 -6.57 -11.56 -7.86
CA ALA A 137 -5.94 -12.88 -8.02
C ALA A 137 -4.65 -12.82 -8.86
N ALA A 138 -4.63 -12.02 -9.93
CA ALA A 138 -3.43 -11.83 -10.73
C ALA A 138 -2.30 -11.14 -9.94
N ARG A 139 -2.64 -10.18 -9.07
CA ARG A 139 -1.67 -9.51 -8.19
C ARG A 139 -1.11 -10.44 -7.12
N GLU A 140 -1.93 -11.28 -6.50
CA GLU A 140 -1.45 -12.28 -5.54
C GLU A 140 -0.46 -13.25 -6.20
N ALA A 141 -0.74 -13.71 -7.42
CA ALA A 141 0.19 -14.55 -8.17
C ALA A 141 1.53 -13.84 -8.46
N GLN A 142 1.49 -12.56 -8.81
CA GLN A 142 2.70 -11.74 -9.00
C GLN A 142 3.46 -11.53 -7.68
N ALA A 143 2.76 -11.29 -6.57
CA ALA A 143 3.34 -11.14 -5.24
C ALA A 143 4.01 -12.44 -4.77
N ALA A 144 3.36 -13.58 -4.97
CA ALA A 144 3.93 -14.89 -4.67
C ALA A 144 5.22 -15.14 -5.47
N LYS A 145 5.22 -14.82 -6.77
CA LYS A 145 6.43 -14.90 -7.60
C LYS A 145 7.54 -13.99 -7.08
N LEU A 146 7.21 -12.73 -6.76
CA LEU A 146 8.18 -11.79 -6.19
C LEU A 146 8.82 -12.36 -4.92
N LEU A 147 8.01 -12.89 -3.99
CA LEU A 147 8.53 -13.49 -2.76
C LEU A 147 9.48 -14.65 -3.05
N GLN A 148 9.11 -15.55 -3.96
CA GLN A 148 9.96 -16.68 -4.37
C GLN A 148 11.29 -16.22 -4.95
N ASP A 149 11.27 -15.24 -5.85
CA ASP A 149 12.47 -14.66 -6.47
C ASP A 149 13.38 -14.04 -5.40
N ARG A 150 12.81 -13.30 -4.43
CA ARG A 150 13.57 -12.67 -3.35
C ARG A 150 14.14 -13.68 -2.36
N VAL A 151 13.40 -14.74 -2.00
CA VAL A 151 13.91 -15.82 -1.16
C VAL A 151 15.07 -16.54 -1.86
N ALA A 152 14.97 -16.81 -3.17
CA ALA A 152 16.04 -17.47 -3.92
C ALA A 152 17.30 -16.60 -4.00
N ALA A 153 17.17 -15.28 -4.17
CA ALA A 153 18.28 -14.35 -4.26
C ALA A 153 19.00 -14.04 -2.93
N ASN A 154 18.43 -14.47 -1.78
CA ASN A 154 19.02 -14.31 -0.45
C ASN A 154 19.49 -15.63 0.18
N ARG A 155 19.39 -16.74 -0.56
CA ARG A 155 20.06 -18.00 -0.22
C ARG A 155 21.51 -17.97 -0.69
#